data_AF-A0A317TY66-F1
#
_entry.id   AF-A0A317TY66-F1
#
_cell.length_a   1.000
_cell.length_b   1.000
_cell.length_c   1.000
_cell.angle_alpha   90.00
_cell.angle_beta   90.00
_cell.angle_gamma   90.00
#
_symmetry.space_group_name_H-M   'P 1'
#
loop_
_entity.id
_entity.type
_entity.pdbx_description
1 polymer ?
#
loop_
_entity_poly.entity_id
_entity_poly.type
_entity_poly.pdbx_seq_one_letter_code
_entity_poly.pdbx_strand_id
1 'polypeptide(L)'
;MDDDFVKLTQSAQFYKPKDVNIFNNTTIKEILDVATENKKENTNYIVDEFRINKQTAGITYTYSAKIFLTEKPVYFLEESEYKDQIYAFIILIEINNFLVILKKSVSSIKDTLKRYFINIDYLNLAGMITKSAHFQKLSVRNITVSNKALRARSYEAYDLVGLFSSHAAGRSVPYYFKVKDKGSLKSITTNSNRVTEYSPRKGLDQIVFWINEQIKSMKRSNTHEFLKVFAKPVDLKKVLLKTKPSGILIESSRLFEMLEEDCIEIFYTSKHTNKRSRITERLKSKLINWLSKVYDIEDLVIQGIRSSKLTINENSLTFNSFPFHRFTIEIDGKIITLQRYIIRKELYSICFEDPKYIYFMNSCFEDVCGVSEIDSILDIFHPIDRLTNVTSEMCIPERNDHQFRPHLIADSG
;
A
#
# COMPACT_ATOMS: atom_id res chain seq x y z
N MET A 1 2.83 -27.99 26.17
CA MET A 1 2.78 -28.17 24.71
C MET A 1 4.00 -27.47 24.15
N ASP A 2 4.86 -28.20 23.44
CA ASP A 2 6.01 -27.61 22.76
C ASP A 2 5.56 -26.46 21.84
N ASP A 3 6.38 -25.40 21.76
CA ASP A 3 6.20 -24.21 20.91
C ASP A 3 6.21 -24.49 19.39
N ASP A 4 6.04 -25.76 19.02
CA ASP A 4 6.12 -26.31 17.68
C ASP A 4 4.76 -26.74 17.10
N PHE A 5 3.65 -26.29 17.69
CA PHE A 5 2.30 -26.56 17.18
C PHE A 5 2.08 -26.02 15.74
N VAL A 6 2.94 -25.10 15.27
CA VAL A 6 2.85 -24.53 13.94
C VAL A 6 4.21 -24.18 13.35
N LYS A 7 4.40 -24.46 12.05
CA LYS A 7 5.52 -23.97 11.24
C LYS A 7 5.01 -22.90 10.28
N LEU A 8 5.45 -21.66 10.46
CA LEU A 8 4.96 -20.47 9.77
C LEU A 8 6.00 -19.92 8.80
N THR A 9 5.54 -19.32 7.70
CA THR A 9 6.40 -18.47 6.89
C THR A 9 6.64 -17.14 7.63
N GLN A 10 7.82 -16.55 7.45
CA GLN A 10 8.15 -15.24 8.02
C GLN A 10 7.43 -14.13 7.23
N SER A 11 6.13 -13.98 7.45
CA SER A 11 5.30 -13.06 6.68
C SER A 11 4.17 -12.50 7.52
N ALA A 12 4.36 -11.27 8.01
CA ALA A 12 3.53 -10.67 9.04
C ALA A 12 3.12 -9.24 8.68
N GLN A 13 1.96 -8.83 9.18
CA GLN A 13 1.47 -7.46 9.12
C GLN A 13 1.73 -6.77 10.46
N PHE A 14 2.22 -5.54 10.42
CA PHE A 14 2.59 -4.78 11.62
C PHE A 14 1.64 -3.60 11.81
N TYR A 15 1.25 -3.35 13.06
CA TYR A 15 0.36 -2.27 13.43
C TYR A 15 0.78 -1.64 14.76
N LYS A 16 0.55 -0.34 14.90
CA LYS A 16 0.67 0.36 16.18
C LYS A 16 -0.71 0.60 16.77
N PRO A 17 -0.88 0.48 18.09
CA PRO A 17 -2.14 0.84 18.72
C PRO A 17 -2.35 2.36 18.65
N LYS A 18 -3.61 2.80 18.54
CA LYS A 18 -3.97 4.23 18.65
C LYS A 18 -3.80 4.79 20.06
N ASP A 19 -3.88 3.93 21.08
CA ASP A 19 -3.84 4.26 22.49
C ASP A 19 -3.17 3.10 23.25
N VAL A 20 -2.51 3.41 24.36
CA VAL A 20 -1.71 2.48 25.17
C VAL A 20 -2.55 1.32 25.73
N ASN A 21 -3.83 1.57 26.02
CA ASN A 21 -4.75 0.60 26.64
C ASN A 21 -5.52 -0.30 25.65
N ILE A 22 -5.15 -0.28 24.37
CA ILE A 22 -5.85 -1.03 23.32
C ILE A 22 -5.57 -2.54 23.39
N PHE A 23 -4.45 -2.92 23.99
CA PHE A 23 -4.13 -4.31 24.26
C PHE A 23 -4.95 -4.84 25.45
N ASN A 24 -6.21 -5.16 25.19
CA ASN A 24 -7.13 -5.72 26.16
C ASN A 24 -7.91 -6.92 25.59
N ASN A 25 -8.55 -7.68 26.47
CA ASN A 25 -9.27 -8.90 26.11
C ASN A 25 -10.38 -8.63 25.10
N THR A 26 -11.13 -7.54 25.26
CA THR A 26 -12.27 -7.18 24.40
C THR A 26 -11.82 -6.93 22.97
N THR A 27 -10.79 -6.09 22.78
CA THR A 27 -10.27 -5.74 21.47
C THR A 27 -9.68 -6.95 20.74
N ILE A 28 -8.85 -7.74 21.41
CA ILE A 28 -8.23 -8.92 20.80
C ILE A 28 -9.27 -10.00 20.46
N LYS A 29 -10.27 -10.20 21.34
CA LYS A 29 -11.37 -11.13 21.09
C LYS A 29 -12.19 -10.70 19.88
N GLU A 30 -12.53 -9.42 19.76
CA GLU A 30 -13.27 -8.92 18.59
C GLU A 30 -12.52 -9.15 17.27
N ILE A 31 -11.18 -8.96 17.25
CA ILE A 31 -10.38 -9.25 16.05
C ILE A 31 -10.42 -10.73 15.70
N LEU A 32 -10.26 -11.61 16.69
CA LEU A 32 -10.31 -13.06 16.48
C LEU A 32 -11.68 -13.53 16.02
N ASP A 33 -12.75 -13.04 16.63
CA ASP A 33 -14.12 -13.42 16.30
C ASP A 33 -14.46 -13.02 14.85
N VAL A 34 -14.11 -11.79 14.45
CA VAL A 34 -14.26 -11.33 13.06
C VAL A 34 -13.38 -12.13 12.10
N ALA A 35 -12.16 -12.51 12.49
CA ALA A 35 -11.30 -13.32 11.64
C ALA A 35 -11.84 -14.72 11.38
N THR A 36 -12.63 -15.26 12.32
CA THR A 36 -13.16 -16.63 12.28
C THR A 36 -14.58 -16.72 11.71
N GLU A 37 -15.16 -15.63 11.20
CA GLU A 37 -16.53 -15.64 10.66
C GLU A 37 -16.71 -16.63 9.51
N ASN A 38 -15.67 -16.89 8.71
CA ASN A 38 -15.68 -17.88 7.62
C ASN A 38 -15.36 -19.32 8.07
N LYS A 39 -15.34 -19.60 9.37
CA LYS A 39 -15.14 -20.95 9.88
C LYS A 39 -16.30 -21.84 9.47
N LYS A 40 -16.00 -23.07 9.03
CA LYS A 40 -17.00 -24.08 8.71
C LYS A 40 -17.89 -24.38 9.92
N GLU A 41 -19.20 -24.39 9.71
CA GLU A 41 -20.19 -24.75 10.72
C GLU A 41 -19.93 -26.17 11.27
N ASN A 42 -20.29 -26.41 12.53
CA ASN A 42 -20.18 -27.72 13.20
C ASN A 42 -18.77 -28.34 13.24
N THR A 43 -17.72 -27.53 13.06
CA THR A 43 -16.32 -27.96 13.27
C THR A 43 -15.77 -27.38 14.58
N ASN A 44 -14.75 -28.00 15.17
CA ASN A 44 -14.03 -27.43 16.31
C ASN A 44 -12.80 -26.63 15.85
N TYR A 45 -12.32 -25.75 16.72
CA TYR A 45 -10.98 -25.18 16.54
C TYR A 45 -9.93 -26.26 16.80
N ILE A 46 -8.88 -26.31 15.98
CA ILE A 46 -7.71 -27.17 16.20
C ILE A 46 -6.81 -26.56 17.27
N VAL A 47 -6.65 -25.23 17.19
CA VAL A 47 -5.96 -24.41 18.19
C VAL A 47 -6.89 -23.26 18.51
N ASP A 48 -7.10 -23.02 19.80
CA ASP A 48 -7.85 -21.88 20.34
C ASP A 48 -7.16 -21.37 21.60
N GLU A 49 -6.07 -20.64 21.39
CA GLU A 49 -5.27 -20.05 22.46
C GLU A 49 -5.55 -18.56 22.53
N PHE A 50 -5.84 -18.07 23.73
CA PHE A 50 -6.21 -16.68 23.95
C PHE A 50 -5.28 -16.02 24.96
N ARG A 51 -4.56 -14.99 24.49
CA ARG A 51 -3.65 -14.13 25.26
C ARG A 51 -2.71 -14.89 26.20
N ILE A 52 -2.03 -15.90 25.67
CA ILE A 52 -1.01 -16.64 26.39
C ILE A 52 0.26 -15.78 26.47
N ASN A 53 0.75 -15.55 27.69
CA ASN A 53 2.00 -14.84 27.92
C ASN A 53 3.18 -15.82 27.84
N LYS A 54 4.21 -15.44 27.07
CA LYS A 54 5.44 -16.22 26.92
C LYS A 54 6.67 -15.33 26.92
N GLN A 55 7.82 -15.97 27.13
CA GLN A 55 9.12 -15.35 27.04
C GLN A 55 10.06 -16.29 26.29
N THR A 56 10.72 -15.77 25.25
CA THR A 56 11.70 -16.53 24.47
C THR A 56 12.91 -15.66 24.19
N ALA A 57 14.14 -16.16 24.42
CA ALA A 57 15.38 -15.40 24.24
C ALA A 57 15.39 -13.98 24.85
N GLY A 58 14.79 -13.82 26.05
CA GLY A 58 14.67 -12.53 26.74
C GLY A 58 13.61 -11.58 26.18
N ILE A 59 12.80 -12.03 25.21
CA ILE A 59 11.72 -11.27 24.59
C ILE A 59 10.40 -11.72 25.20
N THR A 60 9.72 -10.81 25.90
CA THR A 60 8.37 -11.05 26.42
C THR A 60 7.34 -10.69 25.36
N TYR A 61 6.36 -11.57 25.17
CA TYR A 61 5.26 -11.36 24.24
C TYR A 61 3.99 -12.04 24.74
N THR A 62 2.86 -11.53 24.29
CA THR A 62 1.55 -12.18 24.46
C THR A 62 1.07 -12.60 23.09
N TYR A 63 0.52 -13.80 22.95
CA TYR A 63 -0.05 -14.21 21.68
C TYR A 63 -1.44 -14.83 21.84
N SER A 64 -2.21 -14.77 20.77
CA SER A 64 -3.47 -15.49 20.62
C SER A 64 -3.49 -16.16 19.26
N ALA A 65 -3.93 -17.41 19.19
CA ALA A 65 -3.90 -18.22 17.98
C ALA A 65 -5.21 -18.96 17.80
N LYS A 66 -5.78 -18.88 16.60
CA LYS A 66 -6.91 -19.72 16.19
C LYS A 66 -6.56 -20.45 14.89
N ILE A 67 -6.72 -21.77 14.88
CA ILE A 67 -6.60 -22.62 13.68
C ILE A 67 -7.92 -23.36 13.48
N PHE A 68 -8.49 -23.28 12.29
CA PHE A 68 -9.83 -23.80 12.01
C PHE A 68 -10.01 -24.19 10.55
N LEU A 69 -11.04 -24.99 10.26
CA LEU A 69 -11.40 -25.38 8.91
C LEU A 69 -12.33 -24.32 8.29
N THR A 70 -12.06 -23.92 7.05
CA THR A 70 -12.93 -23.05 6.24
C THR A 70 -13.26 -23.74 4.91
N GLU A 71 -14.37 -23.35 4.30
CA GLU A 71 -14.79 -23.83 2.99
C GLU A 71 -14.74 -22.69 1.97
N LYS A 72 -14.26 -22.98 0.77
CA LYS A 72 -14.32 -22.07 -0.38
C LYS A 72 -15.01 -22.73 -1.56
N PRO A 73 -15.78 -21.99 -2.37
CA PRO A 73 -16.36 -22.56 -3.58
C PRO A 73 -15.25 -22.96 -4.57
N VAL A 74 -15.50 -24.02 -5.35
CA VAL A 74 -14.59 -24.46 -6.42
C VAL A 74 -14.89 -23.68 -7.69
N TYR A 75 -14.13 -22.61 -7.94
CA TYR A 75 -14.45 -21.64 -9.00
C TYR A 75 -14.30 -22.15 -10.44
N PHE A 76 -13.61 -23.28 -10.67
CA PHE A 76 -13.45 -23.87 -12.01
C PHE A 76 -14.52 -24.91 -12.35
N LEU A 77 -15.44 -25.21 -11.42
CA LEU A 77 -16.60 -26.06 -11.65
C LEU A 77 -17.85 -25.18 -11.62
N GLU A 78 -18.75 -25.37 -12.58
CA GLU A 78 -20.03 -24.66 -12.60
C GLU A 78 -20.98 -25.14 -11.49
N GLU A 79 -20.74 -26.33 -10.94
CA GLU A 79 -21.54 -26.95 -9.90
C GLU A 79 -21.23 -26.34 -8.52
N SER A 80 -22.22 -25.67 -7.93
CA SER A 80 -22.11 -24.97 -6.63
C SER A 80 -21.97 -25.89 -5.41
N GLU A 81 -22.06 -27.20 -5.60
CA GLU A 81 -22.03 -28.18 -4.51
C GLU A 81 -20.61 -28.46 -4.01
N TYR A 82 -19.61 -28.33 -4.90
CA TYR A 82 -18.23 -28.60 -4.53
C TYR A 82 -17.58 -27.41 -3.82
N LYS A 83 -16.91 -27.73 -2.71
CA LYS A 83 -16.17 -26.78 -1.91
C LYS A 83 -14.78 -27.31 -1.55
N ASP A 84 -13.77 -26.46 -1.74
CA ASP A 84 -12.45 -26.68 -1.19
C ASP A 84 -12.48 -26.54 0.33
N GLN A 85 -11.93 -27.54 1.02
CA GLN A 85 -11.72 -27.50 2.46
C GLN A 85 -10.28 -27.11 2.77
N ILE A 86 -10.10 -25.98 3.47
CA ILE A 86 -8.79 -25.40 3.72
C ILE A 86 -8.65 -25.10 5.20
N TYR A 87 -7.49 -25.42 5.78
CA TYR A 87 -7.15 -24.94 7.11
C TYR A 87 -6.73 -23.47 7.07
N ALA A 88 -7.48 -22.64 7.79
CA ALA A 88 -7.22 -21.24 8.02
C ALA A 88 -6.56 -21.04 9.39
N PHE A 89 -5.80 -19.95 9.52
CA PHE A 89 -5.25 -19.56 10.81
C PHE A 89 -5.14 -18.04 10.95
N ILE A 90 -5.21 -17.60 12.20
CA ILE A 90 -4.81 -16.26 12.62
C ILE A 90 -3.99 -16.37 13.91
N ILE A 91 -2.86 -15.69 13.94
CA ILE A 91 -2.00 -15.54 15.10
C ILE A 91 -1.77 -14.05 15.31
N LEU A 92 -2.17 -13.57 16.47
CA LEU A 92 -1.97 -12.22 16.95
C LEU A 92 -0.83 -12.24 17.96
N ILE A 93 0.18 -11.39 17.77
CA ILE A 93 1.34 -11.28 18.67
C ILE A 93 1.43 -9.84 19.14
N GLU A 94 1.32 -9.65 20.44
CA GLU A 94 1.49 -8.38 21.14
C GLU A 94 2.93 -8.31 21.66
N ILE A 95 3.71 -7.37 21.12
CA ILE A 95 5.13 -7.27 21.42
C ILE A 95 5.62 -5.82 21.25
N ASN A 96 6.37 -5.29 22.22
CA ASN A 96 7.00 -3.96 22.15
C ASN A 96 6.06 -2.81 21.74
N ASN A 97 4.80 -2.85 22.16
CA ASN A 97 3.73 -1.92 21.76
C ASN A 97 3.34 -1.99 20.26
N PHE A 98 3.47 -3.17 19.65
CA PHE A 98 2.97 -3.50 18.32
C PHE A 98 2.00 -4.67 18.40
N LEU A 99 0.99 -4.63 17.51
CA LEU A 99 0.22 -5.80 17.15
C LEU A 99 0.80 -6.35 15.85
N VAL A 100 1.23 -7.60 15.88
CA VAL A 100 1.75 -8.31 14.71
C VAL A 100 0.83 -9.46 14.36
N ILE A 101 0.44 -9.53 13.09
CA ILE A 101 -0.60 -10.45 12.62
C ILE A 101 -0.02 -11.36 11.55
N LEU A 102 -0.11 -12.67 11.79
CA LEU A 102 0.10 -13.71 10.79
C LEU A 102 -1.25 -14.37 10.53
N LYS A 103 -1.69 -14.39 9.27
CA LYS A 103 -2.99 -14.97 8.93
C LYS A 103 -3.00 -15.60 7.54
N LYS A 104 -3.84 -16.61 7.37
CA LYS A 104 -4.11 -17.26 6.08
C LYS A 104 -5.58 -17.66 6.01
N SER A 105 -6.22 -17.33 4.88
CA SER A 105 -7.60 -17.75 4.57
C SER A 105 -8.64 -17.39 5.63
N VAL A 106 -8.49 -16.22 6.27
CA VAL A 106 -9.43 -15.70 7.27
C VAL A 106 -10.30 -14.59 6.70
N SER A 107 -11.47 -14.38 7.30
CA SER A 107 -12.34 -13.24 7.00
C SER A 107 -11.63 -11.90 7.18
N SER A 108 -12.14 -10.88 6.49
CA SER A 108 -11.50 -9.56 6.46
C SER A 108 -11.62 -8.81 7.81
N ILE A 109 -10.50 -8.74 8.53
CA ILE A 109 -10.37 -7.96 9.78
C ILE A 109 -10.05 -6.47 9.59
N LYS A 110 -9.96 -5.96 8.35
CA LYS A 110 -9.46 -4.59 8.06
C LYS A 110 -10.23 -3.49 8.81
N ASP A 111 -11.56 -3.56 8.82
CA ASP A 111 -12.41 -2.56 9.49
C ASP A 111 -12.23 -2.60 11.02
N THR A 112 -12.11 -3.80 11.60
CA THR A 112 -11.85 -3.98 13.03
C THR A 112 -10.48 -3.44 13.41
N LEU A 113 -9.45 -3.73 12.60
CA LEU A 113 -8.11 -3.17 12.82
C LEU A 113 -8.10 -1.65 12.74
N LYS A 114 -8.78 -1.04 11.76
CA LYS A 114 -8.84 0.43 11.61
C LYS A 114 -9.48 1.15 12.80
N ARG A 115 -10.31 0.47 13.61
CA ARG A 115 -10.90 1.07 14.83
C ARG A 115 -9.83 1.28 15.90
N TYR A 116 -8.98 0.28 16.12
CA TYR A 116 -8.07 0.21 17.26
C TYR A 116 -6.60 0.50 16.92
N PHE A 117 -6.20 0.28 15.68
CA PHE A 117 -4.80 0.34 15.26
C PHE A 117 -4.60 1.32 14.11
N ILE A 118 -3.38 1.83 14.02
CA ILE A 118 -2.88 2.65 12.92
C ILE A 118 -1.84 1.87 12.12
N ASN A 119 -1.74 2.23 10.85
CA ASN A 119 -0.74 1.65 9.98
C ASN A 119 0.67 2.14 10.37
N ILE A 120 1.67 1.32 10.03
CA ILE A 120 3.06 1.74 10.11
C ILE A 120 3.32 2.70 8.95
N ASP A 121 3.85 3.87 9.27
CA ASP A 121 4.25 4.85 8.26
C ASP A 121 5.28 4.26 7.28
N TYR A 122 5.18 4.69 6.02
CA TYR A 122 6.07 4.31 4.93
C TYR A 122 7.54 4.46 5.32
N LEU A 123 7.91 5.58 5.96
CA LEU A 123 9.30 5.85 6.34
C LEU A 123 9.83 4.82 7.34
N ASN A 124 9.00 4.34 8.27
CA ASN A 124 9.39 3.30 9.22
C ASN A 124 9.57 1.94 8.53
N LEU A 125 8.72 1.60 7.55
CA LEU A 125 8.87 0.38 6.76
C LEU A 125 10.09 0.45 5.83
N ALA A 126 10.32 1.59 5.19
CA ALA A 126 11.48 1.84 4.36
C ALA A 126 12.78 1.82 5.17
N GLY A 127 12.75 2.29 6.42
CA GLY A 127 13.88 2.25 7.36
C GLY A 127 14.32 0.84 7.77
N MET A 128 13.56 -0.20 7.43
CA MET A 128 13.98 -1.59 7.63
C MET A 128 15.04 -2.05 6.62
N ILE A 129 15.17 -1.34 5.51
CA ILE A 129 16.12 -1.65 4.45
C ILE A 129 17.46 -1.03 4.82
N THR A 130 18.51 -1.84 4.89
CA THR A 130 19.85 -1.33 5.16
C THR A 130 20.45 -0.68 3.91
N LYS A 131 21.43 0.22 4.08
CA LYS A 131 22.08 0.94 2.97
C LYS A 131 22.78 0.04 1.94
N SER A 132 23.05 -1.22 2.28
CA SER A 132 23.71 -2.19 1.38
C SER A 132 22.73 -3.12 0.69
N ALA A 133 21.44 -2.80 0.70
CA ALA A 133 20.41 -3.67 0.13
C ALA A 133 20.33 -3.51 -1.40
N HIS A 134 20.24 -4.63 -2.10
CA HIS A 134 20.03 -4.66 -3.54
C HIS A 134 18.54 -4.72 -3.85
N PHE A 135 18.03 -3.81 -4.68
CA PHE A 135 16.62 -3.76 -5.02
C PHE A 135 16.35 -4.65 -6.23
N GLN A 136 15.72 -5.81 -6.03
CA GLN A 136 15.45 -6.75 -7.12
C GLN A 136 14.15 -6.45 -7.85
N LYS A 137 13.14 -5.99 -7.12
CA LYS A 137 11.83 -5.64 -7.69
C LYS A 137 11.28 -4.40 -7.00
N LEU A 138 10.68 -3.53 -7.78
CA LEU A 138 10.03 -2.30 -7.30
C LEU A 138 8.73 -2.12 -8.06
N SER A 139 7.62 -1.96 -7.33
CA SER A 139 6.36 -1.54 -7.92
C SER A 139 5.96 -0.18 -7.37
N VAL A 140 5.70 0.74 -8.30
CA VAL A 140 5.36 2.13 -8.02
C VAL A 140 4.04 2.51 -8.64
N ARG A 141 3.43 3.54 -8.08
CA ARG A 141 2.22 4.16 -8.57
C ARG A 141 2.46 5.63 -8.86
N ASN A 142 2.03 6.12 -10.00
CA ASN A 142 2.27 7.51 -10.38
C ASN A 142 1.26 8.46 -9.72
N ILE A 143 1.72 9.66 -9.38
CA ILE A 143 0.92 10.81 -8.95
C ILE A 143 0.17 11.33 -10.18
N THR A 144 -1.00 10.73 -10.43
CA THR A 144 -1.90 11.12 -11.51
C THR A 144 -3.33 10.69 -11.22
N VAL A 145 -4.28 11.51 -11.66
CA VAL A 145 -5.71 11.18 -11.70
C VAL A 145 -6.21 11.04 -13.14
N SER A 146 -5.35 11.22 -14.15
CA SER A 146 -5.78 11.08 -15.55
C SER A 146 -6.08 9.63 -15.89
N ASN A 147 -7.22 9.39 -16.53
CA ASN A 147 -7.58 8.05 -16.99
C ASN A 147 -6.78 7.59 -18.22
N LYS A 148 -6.04 8.51 -18.87
CA LYS A 148 -5.15 8.21 -20.01
C LYS A 148 -3.67 8.11 -19.60
N ALA A 149 -3.34 8.44 -18.35
CA ALA A 149 -1.96 8.39 -17.86
C ALA A 149 -1.59 6.98 -17.37
N LEU A 150 -0.30 6.67 -17.44
CA LEU A 150 0.25 5.45 -16.86
C LEU A 150 0.14 5.51 -15.33
N ARG A 151 -0.64 4.60 -14.73
CA ARG A 151 -0.95 4.61 -13.29
C ARG A 151 0.05 3.89 -12.43
N ALA A 152 0.58 2.76 -12.89
CA ALA A 152 1.51 1.94 -12.14
C ALA A 152 2.59 1.36 -13.05
N ARG A 153 3.76 1.09 -12.46
CA ARG A 153 4.89 0.43 -13.13
C ARG A 153 5.50 -0.59 -12.18
N SER A 154 5.98 -1.70 -12.73
CA SER A 154 6.80 -2.65 -11.99
C SER A 154 8.12 -2.84 -12.72
N TYR A 155 9.22 -2.74 -11.98
CA TYR A 155 10.58 -2.90 -12.46
C TYR A 155 11.21 -4.09 -11.76
N GLU A 156 12.03 -4.84 -12.49
CA GLU A 156 12.71 -6.03 -11.99
C GLU A 156 14.11 -6.12 -12.61
N ALA A 157 15.12 -6.33 -11.77
CA ALA A 157 16.52 -6.44 -12.17
C ALA A 157 17.29 -7.23 -11.11
N TYR A 158 18.57 -7.51 -11.36
CA TYR A 158 19.46 -8.04 -10.32
C TYR A 158 19.65 -7.04 -9.18
N ASP A 159 19.88 -5.78 -9.54
CA ASP A 159 19.86 -4.62 -8.65
C ASP A 159 19.37 -3.40 -9.44
N LEU A 160 18.29 -2.77 -8.97
CA LEU A 160 17.71 -1.58 -9.59
C LEU A 160 18.51 -0.33 -9.27
N VAL A 161 19.33 -0.35 -8.21
CA VAL A 161 20.22 0.77 -7.88
C VAL A 161 21.23 0.93 -9.03
N GLY A 162 21.27 2.12 -9.64
CA GLY A 162 22.13 2.42 -10.79
C GLY A 162 21.56 2.02 -12.17
N LEU A 163 20.56 1.14 -12.25
CA LEU A 163 19.85 0.82 -13.50
C LEU A 163 18.56 1.62 -13.67
N PHE A 164 17.93 1.98 -12.55
CA PHE A 164 16.68 2.70 -12.55
C PHE A 164 16.90 4.17 -12.90
N SER A 165 16.21 4.65 -13.94
CA SER A 165 16.19 6.07 -14.28
C SER A 165 15.43 6.84 -13.19
N SER A 166 16.12 7.73 -12.48
CA SER A 166 15.53 8.62 -11.47
C SER A 166 14.64 9.71 -12.07
N HIS A 167 14.67 9.91 -13.39
CA HIS A 167 13.87 10.93 -14.07
C HIS A 167 12.37 10.74 -13.80
N ALA A 168 11.74 11.76 -13.21
CA ALA A 168 10.34 11.75 -12.82
C ALA A 168 9.97 10.71 -11.74
N ALA A 169 10.97 10.11 -11.07
CA ALA A 169 10.73 9.17 -9.98
C ALA A 169 10.05 9.86 -8.79
N GLY A 170 10.25 11.17 -8.61
CA GLY A 170 9.54 11.98 -7.62
C GLY A 170 8.02 11.95 -7.78
N ARG A 171 7.53 11.65 -8.99
CA ARG A 171 6.10 11.46 -9.29
C ARG A 171 5.61 10.04 -9.07
N SER A 172 6.45 9.14 -8.57
CA SER A 172 6.14 7.74 -8.36
C SER A 172 6.19 7.41 -6.88
N VAL A 173 5.19 6.67 -6.39
CA VAL A 173 5.13 6.23 -5.01
C VAL A 173 5.34 4.72 -4.92
N PRO A 174 6.42 4.26 -4.27
CA PRO A 174 6.68 2.87 -3.99
C PRO A 174 5.61 2.29 -3.05
N TYR A 175 4.97 1.21 -3.49
CA TYR A 175 4.05 0.45 -2.64
C TYR A 175 4.49 -0.99 -2.39
N TYR A 176 5.42 -1.49 -3.20
CA TYR A 176 6.02 -2.80 -3.04
C TYR A 176 7.48 -2.77 -3.46
N PHE A 177 8.34 -3.42 -2.68
CA PHE A 177 9.72 -3.66 -3.06
C PHE A 177 10.21 -5.00 -2.52
N LYS A 178 11.04 -5.66 -3.32
CA LYS A 178 11.74 -6.91 -3.01
C LYS A 178 13.24 -6.61 -2.99
N VAL A 179 13.88 -6.84 -1.85
CA VAL A 179 15.28 -6.49 -1.60
C VAL A 179 16.07 -7.70 -1.15
N LYS A 180 17.31 -7.81 -1.59
CA LYS A 180 18.30 -8.72 -1.04
C LYS A 180 19.16 -7.93 -0.06
N ASP A 181 19.04 -8.25 1.22
CA ASP A 181 19.65 -7.50 2.32
C ASP A 181 20.33 -8.48 3.29
N LYS A 182 21.64 -8.31 3.50
CA LYS A 182 22.47 -9.19 4.37
C LYS A 182 22.31 -10.69 4.07
N GLY A 183 22.26 -11.04 2.78
CA GLY A 183 22.08 -12.42 2.32
C GLY A 183 20.66 -12.96 2.42
N SER A 184 19.73 -12.21 3.03
CA SER A 184 18.32 -12.57 3.13
C SER A 184 17.50 -11.85 2.06
N LEU A 185 16.56 -12.59 1.48
CA LEU A 185 15.61 -12.03 0.52
C LEU A 185 14.34 -11.60 1.27
N LYS A 186 13.98 -10.33 1.14
CA LYS A 186 12.83 -9.74 1.83
C LYS A 186 11.94 -9.02 0.83
N SER A 187 10.65 -8.91 1.15
CA SER A 187 9.74 -8.02 0.46
C SER A 187 8.88 -7.26 1.44
N ILE A 188 8.63 -5.99 1.14
CA ILE A 188 7.82 -5.10 1.94
C ILE A 188 6.70 -4.56 1.06
N THR A 189 5.47 -4.67 1.55
CA THR A 189 4.28 -4.12 0.92
C THR A 189 3.69 -3.07 1.85
N THR A 190 3.80 -1.81 1.47
CA THR A 190 3.55 -0.67 2.37
C THR A 190 2.06 -0.48 2.65
N ASN A 191 1.20 -0.71 1.65
CA ASN A 191 -0.25 -0.57 1.78
C ASN A 191 -0.92 -1.56 2.77
N SER A 192 -0.27 -2.69 3.04
CA SER A 192 -0.77 -3.78 3.90
C SER A 192 0.10 -3.97 5.13
N ASN A 193 1.07 -3.06 5.34
CA ASN A 193 2.12 -3.09 6.36
C ASN A 193 2.79 -4.46 6.48
N ARG A 194 2.91 -5.17 5.35
CA ARG A 194 3.34 -6.55 5.33
C ARG A 194 4.83 -6.61 5.06
N VAL A 195 5.54 -7.31 5.92
CA VAL A 195 6.95 -7.64 5.73
C VAL A 195 7.04 -9.15 5.58
N THR A 196 7.74 -9.58 4.54
CA THR A 196 7.97 -10.99 4.24
C THR A 196 9.46 -11.24 4.09
N GLU A 197 9.95 -12.29 4.72
CA GLU A 197 11.30 -12.81 4.53
C GLU A 197 11.19 -14.21 3.93
N TYR A 198 11.88 -14.42 2.80
CA TYR A 198 11.82 -15.66 2.06
C TYR A 198 12.81 -16.65 2.67
N SER A 199 12.30 -17.46 3.59
CA SER A 199 13.05 -18.49 4.31
C SER A 199 12.18 -19.73 4.56
N PRO A 200 12.78 -20.86 4.99
CA PRO A 200 12.02 -22.03 5.42
C PRO A 200 11.04 -21.69 6.55
N ARG A 201 10.00 -22.50 6.71
CA ARG A 201 9.00 -22.28 7.77
C ARG A 201 9.65 -22.46 9.15
N LYS A 202 9.27 -21.60 10.09
CA LYS A 202 9.84 -21.50 11.44
C LYS A 202 8.78 -21.69 12.52
N GLY A 203 9.20 -22.16 13.69
CA GLY A 203 8.34 -22.24 14.88
C GLY A 203 7.97 -20.86 15.42
N LEU A 204 7.01 -20.79 16.36
CA LEU A 204 6.51 -19.51 16.89
C LEU A 204 7.63 -18.66 17.52
N ASP A 205 8.50 -19.26 18.32
CA ASP A 205 9.60 -18.58 18.99
C ASP A 205 10.57 -17.90 18.02
N GLN A 206 10.93 -18.63 16.97
CA GLN A 206 11.80 -18.11 15.90
C GLN A 206 11.11 -16.99 15.11
N ILE A 207 9.79 -17.06 14.95
CA ILE A 207 8.98 -15.99 14.35
C ILE A 207 8.96 -14.75 15.25
N VAL A 208 8.79 -14.91 16.57
CA VAL A 208 8.83 -13.82 17.54
C VAL A 208 10.20 -13.14 17.57
N PHE A 209 11.29 -13.91 17.55
CA PHE A 209 12.63 -13.36 17.43
C PHE A 209 12.78 -12.51 16.17
N TRP A 210 12.34 -13.04 15.03
CA TRP A 210 12.36 -12.32 13.76
C TRP A 210 11.52 -11.03 13.78
N ILE A 211 10.32 -11.09 14.37
CA ILE A 211 9.43 -9.93 14.56
C ILE A 211 10.12 -8.84 15.38
N ASN A 212 10.79 -9.22 16.47
CA ASN A 212 11.51 -8.28 17.31
C ASN A 212 12.63 -7.57 16.54
N GLU A 213 13.38 -8.30 15.71
CA GLU A 213 14.41 -7.70 14.84
C GLU A 213 13.82 -6.76 13.79
N GLN A 214 12.64 -7.08 13.24
CA GLN A 214 11.93 -6.16 12.34
C GLN A 214 11.51 -4.87 13.06
N ILE A 215 10.93 -4.97 14.27
CA ILE A 215 10.53 -3.82 15.07
C ILE A 215 11.72 -2.93 15.44
N LYS A 216 12.86 -3.52 15.82
CA LYS A 216 14.11 -2.78 16.08
C LYS A 216 14.58 -2.05 14.82
N SER A 217 14.48 -2.68 13.66
CA SER A 217 14.89 -2.10 12.38
C SER A 217 14.00 -0.91 11.98
N MET A 218 12.68 -1.02 12.16
CA MET A 218 11.74 0.09 11.91
C MET A 218 12.05 1.36 12.72
N LYS A 219 12.64 1.21 13.91
CA LYS A 219 12.98 2.34 14.80
C LYS A 219 14.26 3.08 14.43
N ARG A 220 15.09 2.55 13.51
CA ARG A 220 16.43 3.11 13.20
C ARG A 220 16.40 4.31 12.25
N SER A 221 15.22 4.70 11.73
CA SER A 221 15.01 5.91 10.90
C SER A 221 16.10 6.18 9.86
N ASN A 222 16.52 5.14 9.13
CA ASN A 222 17.52 5.24 8.06
C ASN A 222 16.92 4.74 6.76
N THR A 223 16.29 5.64 6.00
CA THR A 223 15.77 5.33 4.67
C THR A 223 16.93 5.18 3.69
N HIS A 224 16.91 4.11 2.90
CA HIS A 224 17.86 3.88 1.82
C HIS A 224 17.84 5.05 0.81
N GLU A 225 19.00 5.47 0.30
CA GLU A 225 19.14 6.62 -0.60
C GLU A 225 18.25 6.48 -1.84
N PHE A 226 18.27 5.30 -2.48
CA PHE A 226 17.38 4.96 -3.59
C PHE A 226 15.89 5.24 -3.31
N LEU A 227 15.40 5.11 -2.08
CA LEU A 227 13.98 5.38 -1.80
C LEU A 227 13.66 6.87 -1.63
N LYS A 228 14.67 7.73 -1.49
CA LYS A 228 14.47 9.18 -1.31
C LYS A 228 14.15 9.92 -2.61
N VAL A 229 14.47 9.33 -3.76
CA VAL A 229 14.17 9.93 -5.08
C VAL A 229 12.67 9.94 -5.39
N PHE A 230 11.91 9.09 -4.70
CA PHE A 230 10.48 8.90 -4.90
C PHE A 230 9.63 9.90 -4.10
N ALA A 231 8.33 9.95 -4.44
CA ALA A 231 7.33 10.75 -3.72
C ALA A 231 7.37 10.53 -2.21
N LYS A 232 7.25 11.61 -1.45
CA LYS A 232 7.37 11.57 0.02
C LYS A 232 6.00 11.52 0.68
N PRO A 233 5.80 10.68 1.71
CA PRO A 233 4.58 10.73 2.50
C PRO A 233 4.49 12.06 3.25
N VAL A 234 3.30 12.65 3.28
CA VAL A 234 3.00 13.90 3.99
C VAL A 234 1.72 13.78 4.81
N ASP A 235 1.63 14.56 5.88
CA ASP A 235 0.46 14.58 6.75
C ASP A 235 -0.74 15.20 6.04
N LEU A 236 -1.84 14.45 5.96
CA LEU A 236 -3.09 14.89 5.30
C LEU A 236 -3.65 16.17 5.92
N LYS A 237 -3.65 16.32 7.25
CA LYS A 237 -4.15 17.53 7.93
C LYS A 237 -3.32 18.74 7.51
N LYS A 238 -2.00 18.60 7.42
CA LYS A 238 -1.11 19.67 6.95
C LYS A 238 -1.37 20.04 5.49
N VAL A 239 -1.68 19.07 4.63
CA VAL A 239 -2.00 19.32 3.21
C VAL A 239 -3.35 20.03 3.07
N LEU A 240 -4.37 19.61 3.81
CA LEU A 240 -5.70 20.24 3.79
C LEU A 240 -5.72 21.69 4.30
N LEU A 241 -4.72 22.10 5.09
CA LEU A 241 -4.52 23.50 5.48
C LEU A 241 -3.95 24.37 4.35
N LYS A 242 -3.31 23.77 3.35
CA LYS A 242 -2.62 24.47 2.26
C LYS A 242 -3.40 24.46 0.94
N THR A 243 -4.14 23.39 0.68
CA THR A 243 -4.82 23.17 -0.61
C THR A 243 -6.10 22.39 -0.41
N LYS A 244 -7.06 22.54 -1.34
CA LYS A 244 -8.31 21.78 -1.32
C LYS A 244 -8.27 20.60 -2.30
N PRO A 245 -9.05 19.54 -2.06
CA PRO A 245 -9.29 18.48 -3.05
C PRO A 245 -9.95 19.05 -4.31
N SER A 246 -9.43 18.69 -5.49
CA SER A 246 -9.88 19.20 -6.79
C SER A 246 -10.48 18.13 -7.71
N GLY A 247 -10.19 16.85 -7.46
CA GLY A 247 -10.69 15.77 -8.31
C GLY A 247 -10.55 14.38 -7.69
N ILE A 248 -11.38 13.45 -8.15
CA ILE A 248 -11.39 12.04 -7.73
C ILE A 248 -11.40 11.11 -8.93
N LEU A 249 -10.59 10.05 -8.83
CA LEU A 249 -10.56 8.93 -9.76
C LEU A 249 -10.77 7.62 -9.00
N ILE A 250 -11.66 6.76 -9.50
CA ILE A 250 -11.81 5.39 -9.02
C ILE A 250 -10.95 4.45 -9.88
N GLU A 251 -10.27 3.50 -9.24
CA GLU A 251 -9.47 2.48 -9.93
C GLU A 251 -10.36 1.37 -10.49
N SER A 252 -11.14 1.70 -11.51
CA SER A 252 -12.11 0.81 -12.14
C SER A 252 -11.47 -0.49 -12.63
N SER A 253 -10.36 -0.44 -13.37
CA SER A 253 -9.67 -1.63 -13.88
C SER A 253 -9.32 -2.60 -12.76
N ARG A 254 -8.63 -2.13 -11.72
CA ARG A 254 -8.27 -2.97 -10.58
C ARG A 254 -9.48 -3.47 -9.81
N LEU A 255 -10.54 -2.66 -9.69
CA LEU A 255 -11.79 -3.09 -9.08
C LEU A 255 -12.39 -4.29 -9.81
N PHE A 256 -12.50 -4.23 -11.13
CA PHE A 256 -13.12 -5.32 -11.91
C PHE A 256 -12.21 -6.55 -11.97
N GLU A 257 -10.89 -6.40 -12.09
CA GLU A 257 -9.94 -7.51 -11.94
C GLU A 257 -10.15 -8.23 -10.60
N MET A 258 -10.22 -7.49 -9.49
CA MET A 258 -10.43 -8.09 -8.17
C MET A 258 -11.79 -8.78 -8.02
N LEU A 259 -12.84 -8.23 -8.62
CA LEU A 259 -14.16 -8.86 -8.61
C LEU A 259 -14.16 -10.15 -9.43
N GLU A 260 -13.42 -10.20 -10.54
CA GLU A 260 -13.28 -11.40 -11.38
C GLU A 260 -12.37 -12.45 -10.71
N GLU A 261 -11.22 -12.05 -10.16
CA GLU A 261 -10.29 -12.89 -9.39
C GLU A 261 -11.01 -13.61 -8.22
N ASP A 262 -11.86 -12.88 -7.49
CA ASP A 262 -12.61 -13.41 -6.35
C ASP A 262 -14.00 -14.00 -6.76
N CYS A 263 -14.32 -14.00 -8.06
CA CYS A 263 -15.62 -14.42 -8.62
C CYS A 263 -16.84 -13.77 -7.93
N ILE A 264 -16.72 -12.49 -7.60
CA ILE A 264 -17.74 -11.70 -6.91
C ILE A 264 -18.69 -11.07 -7.94
N GLU A 265 -19.96 -11.44 -7.86
CA GLU A 265 -21.00 -10.86 -8.70
C GLU A 265 -21.52 -9.51 -8.19
N ILE A 266 -21.88 -8.63 -9.13
CA ILE A 266 -22.51 -7.34 -8.83
C ILE A 266 -24.02 -7.43 -9.05
N PHE A 267 -24.76 -6.91 -8.08
CA PHE A 267 -26.20 -6.79 -8.08
C PHE A 267 -26.62 -5.32 -8.08
N TYR A 268 -27.76 -5.01 -8.67
CA TYR A 268 -28.36 -3.68 -8.66
C TYR A 268 -29.75 -3.71 -8.01
N THR A 269 -30.02 -2.73 -7.15
CA THR A 269 -31.34 -2.53 -6.53
C THR A 269 -32.12 -1.46 -7.29
N SER A 270 -33.24 -1.87 -7.89
CA SER A 270 -34.10 -1.00 -8.68
C SER A 270 -34.71 0.13 -7.87
N LYS A 271 -34.81 1.30 -8.51
CA LYS A 271 -35.39 2.52 -7.94
C LYS A 271 -36.91 2.46 -7.78
N HIS A 272 -37.57 1.70 -8.65
CA HIS A 272 -39.03 1.63 -8.71
C HIS A 272 -39.58 0.42 -7.97
N THR A 273 -38.91 -0.73 -8.09
CA THR A 273 -39.41 -2.00 -7.56
C THR A 273 -38.71 -2.42 -6.27
N ASN A 274 -37.64 -1.73 -5.88
CA ASN A 274 -36.74 -2.11 -4.79
C ASN A 274 -36.19 -3.56 -4.86
N LYS A 275 -36.31 -4.20 -6.03
CA LYS A 275 -35.85 -5.56 -6.26
C LYS A 275 -34.35 -5.57 -6.55
N ARG A 276 -33.62 -6.46 -5.88
CA ARG A 276 -32.21 -6.78 -6.15
C ARG A 276 -32.13 -7.80 -7.27
N SER A 277 -31.35 -7.52 -8.30
CA SER A 277 -31.08 -8.47 -9.39
C SER A 277 -29.63 -8.36 -9.85
N ARG A 278 -29.08 -9.45 -10.42
CA ARG A 278 -27.77 -9.41 -11.07
C ARG A 278 -27.77 -8.33 -12.15
N ILE A 279 -26.66 -7.60 -12.29
CA ILE A 279 -26.56 -6.57 -13.33
C ILE A 279 -26.50 -7.21 -14.72
N THR A 280 -27.13 -6.56 -15.70
CA THR A 280 -26.98 -6.95 -17.11
C THR A 280 -25.66 -6.42 -17.68
N GLU A 281 -25.15 -7.02 -18.76
CA GLU A 281 -23.94 -6.54 -19.44
C GLU A 281 -24.03 -5.07 -19.84
N ARG A 282 -25.19 -4.62 -20.34
CA ARG A 282 -25.44 -3.20 -20.64
C ARG A 282 -25.26 -2.30 -19.42
N LEU A 283 -25.69 -2.74 -18.24
CA LEU A 283 -25.52 -1.98 -17.00
C LEU A 283 -24.08 -2.07 -16.47
N LYS A 284 -23.41 -3.22 -16.63
CA LYS A 284 -21.98 -3.40 -16.35
C LYS A 284 -21.13 -2.42 -17.16
N SER A 285 -21.34 -2.32 -18.46
CA SER A 285 -20.61 -1.37 -19.33
C SER A 285 -20.86 0.09 -18.93
N LYS A 286 -22.08 0.46 -18.52
CA LYS A 286 -22.37 1.80 -17.99
C LYS A 286 -21.64 2.08 -16.69
N LEU A 287 -21.64 1.10 -15.77
CA LEU A 287 -20.94 1.20 -14.50
C LEU A 287 -19.42 1.36 -14.72
N ILE A 288 -18.83 0.57 -15.62
CA ILE A 288 -17.42 0.70 -16.01
C ILE A 288 -17.13 2.11 -16.52
N ASN A 289 -17.97 2.64 -17.42
CA ASN A 289 -17.81 3.99 -17.94
C ASN A 289 -17.91 5.05 -16.83
N TRP A 290 -18.87 4.94 -15.91
CA TRP A 290 -18.97 5.86 -14.77
C TRP A 290 -17.73 5.80 -13.87
N LEU A 291 -17.28 4.61 -13.50
CA LEU A 291 -16.13 4.44 -12.60
C LEU A 291 -14.79 4.84 -13.24
N SER A 292 -14.70 4.86 -14.57
CA SER A 292 -13.46 5.18 -15.31
C SER A 292 -13.27 6.67 -15.59
N LYS A 293 -14.25 7.51 -15.22
CA LYS A 293 -14.17 8.97 -15.35
C LYS A 293 -13.44 9.59 -14.16
N VAL A 294 -12.75 10.67 -14.45
CA VAL A 294 -12.29 11.62 -13.44
C VAL A 294 -13.45 12.58 -13.18
N TYR A 295 -13.72 12.86 -11.91
CA TYR A 295 -14.74 13.80 -11.51
C TYR A 295 -14.10 14.96 -10.76
N ASP A 296 -14.48 16.17 -11.13
CA ASP A 296 -14.03 17.38 -10.44
C ASP A 296 -14.71 17.50 -9.07
N ILE A 297 -14.02 18.16 -8.15
CA ILE A 297 -14.49 18.43 -6.79
C ILE A 297 -14.49 19.93 -6.57
N GLU A 298 -15.65 20.46 -6.18
CA GLU A 298 -15.80 21.86 -5.75
C GLU A 298 -16.48 21.87 -4.38
N ASP A 299 -15.85 22.50 -3.39
CA ASP A 299 -16.35 22.55 -2.01
C ASP A 299 -16.80 21.18 -1.47
N LEU A 300 -15.97 20.16 -1.72
CA LEU A 300 -16.21 18.75 -1.38
C LEU A 300 -17.39 18.09 -2.12
N VAL A 301 -18.05 18.76 -3.05
CA VAL A 301 -19.09 18.18 -3.91
C VAL A 301 -18.44 17.57 -5.14
N ILE A 302 -18.76 16.31 -5.44
CA ILE A 302 -18.28 15.62 -6.64
C ILE A 302 -19.19 16.01 -7.81
N GLN A 303 -18.64 16.75 -8.76
CA GLN A 303 -19.38 17.25 -9.91
C GLN A 303 -19.74 16.12 -10.88
N GLY A 304 -20.84 16.29 -11.60
CA GLY A 304 -21.32 15.30 -12.58
C GLY A 304 -21.91 14.00 -11.98
N ILE A 305 -21.92 13.84 -10.65
CA ILE A 305 -22.62 12.74 -9.97
C ILE A 305 -23.60 13.30 -8.94
N ARG A 306 -24.89 13.01 -9.12
CA ARG A 306 -25.94 13.49 -8.22
C ARG A 306 -25.65 13.11 -6.76
N SER A 307 -25.82 14.08 -5.86
CA SER A 307 -25.77 13.90 -4.39
C SER A 307 -24.51 13.16 -3.93
N SER A 308 -23.36 13.48 -4.54
CA SER A 308 -22.08 12.86 -4.24
C SER A 308 -21.11 13.88 -3.65
N LYS A 309 -20.44 13.50 -2.57
CA LYS A 309 -19.52 14.38 -1.85
C LYS A 309 -18.32 13.63 -1.29
N LEU A 310 -17.23 14.36 -1.10
CA LEU A 310 -16.10 13.93 -0.31
C LEU A 310 -16.41 14.09 1.18
N THR A 311 -15.88 13.19 1.99
CA THR A 311 -15.95 13.22 3.45
C THR A 311 -14.54 13.29 4.00
N ILE A 312 -14.26 14.36 4.74
CA ILE A 312 -13.03 14.50 5.50
C ILE A 312 -13.23 13.84 6.86
N ASN A 313 -12.42 12.82 7.14
CA ASN A 313 -12.34 12.20 8.46
C ASN A 313 -11.01 12.60 9.10
N GLU A 314 -10.82 12.29 10.37
CA GLU A 314 -9.64 12.73 11.13
C GLU A 314 -8.32 12.45 10.41
N ASN A 315 -8.15 11.24 9.87
CA ASN A 315 -6.91 10.79 9.22
C ASN A 315 -7.13 10.21 7.81
N SER A 316 -8.27 10.48 7.19
CA SER A 316 -8.58 9.91 5.87
C SER A 316 -9.61 10.73 5.10
N LEU A 317 -9.43 10.84 3.78
CA LEU A 317 -10.46 11.29 2.85
C LEU A 317 -11.23 10.08 2.33
N THR A 318 -12.56 10.14 2.35
CA THR A 318 -13.44 9.13 1.74
C THR A 318 -14.48 9.83 0.88
N PHE A 319 -15.33 9.08 0.18
CA PHE A 319 -16.41 9.67 -0.60
C PHE A 319 -17.75 8.97 -0.32
N ASN A 320 -18.81 9.73 -0.52
CA ASN A 320 -20.17 9.25 -0.51
C ASN A 320 -20.78 9.57 -1.87
N SER A 321 -21.16 8.54 -2.63
CA SER A 321 -21.69 8.67 -3.98
C SER A 321 -23.02 7.95 -4.09
N PHE A 322 -24.08 8.73 -4.31
CA PHE A 322 -25.45 8.22 -4.30
C PHE A 322 -25.70 7.07 -5.30
N PRO A 323 -25.18 7.10 -6.55
CA PRO A 323 -25.40 6.01 -7.50
C PRO A 323 -24.80 4.67 -7.07
N PHE A 324 -23.71 4.67 -6.31
CA PHE A 324 -23.00 3.44 -5.95
C PHE A 324 -23.62 2.68 -4.78
N HIS A 325 -24.53 3.28 -4.02
CA HIS A 325 -25.27 2.58 -2.96
C HIS A 325 -26.23 1.52 -3.49
N ARG A 326 -26.65 1.66 -4.76
CA ARG A 326 -27.59 0.73 -5.41
C ARG A 326 -26.89 -0.48 -5.99
N PHE A 327 -25.57 -0.39 -6.20
CA PHE A 327 -24.77 -1.53 -6.58
C PHE A 327 -24.31 -2.21 -5.31
N THR A 328 -24.60 -3.51 -5.21
CA THR A 328 -24.22 -4.33 -4.06
C THR A 328 -23.47 -5.55 -4.54
N ILE A 329 -22.61 -6.06 -3.68
CA ILE A 329 -21.88 -7.30 -3.86
C ILE A 329 -22.06 -8.14 -2.60
N GLU A 330 -21.80 -9.44 -2.73
CA GLU A 330 -21.93 -10.40 -1.65
C GLU A 330 -20.56 -11.01 -1.37
N ILE A 331 -20.10 -10.91 -0.12
CA ILE A 331 -18.81 -11.43 0.31
C ILE A 331 -19.04 -12.14 1.65
N ASP A 332 -18.65 -13.41 1.74
CA ASP A 332 -18.80 -14.23 2.95
C ASP A 332 -20.25 -14.18 3.50
N GLY A 333 -21.26 -14.26 2.61
CA GLY A 333 -22.69 -14.19 2.96
C GLY A 333 -23.21 -12.81 3.39
N LYS A 334 -22.36 -11.77 3.37
CA LYS A 334 -22.73 -10.40 3.74
C LYS A 334 -22.89 -9.52 2.51
N ILE A 335 -24.05 -8.88 2.39
CA ILE A 335 -24.32 -7.89 1.35
C ILE A 335 -23.71 -6.55 1.74
N ILE A 336 -22.85 -6.00 0.88
CA ILE A 336 -22.26 -4.66 1.04
C ILE A 336 -22.43 -3.83 -0.22
N THR A 337 -22.44 -2.51 -0.09
CA THR A 337 -22.46 -1.61 -1.26
C THR A 337 -21.12 -1.63 -1.98
N LEU A 338 -21.15 -1.42 -3.30
CA LEU A 338 -19.95 -1.33 -4.13
C LEU A 338 -19.04 -0.18 -3.67
N GLN A 339 -19.62 0.95 -3.23
CA GLN A 339 -18.87 2.05 -2.62
C GLN A 339 -18.07 1.58 -1.40
N ARG A 340 -18.71 0.85 -0.48
CA ARG A 340 -18.04 0.36 0.72
C ARG A 340 -16.90 -0.58 0.35
N TYR A 341 -17.07 -1.40 -0.69
CA TYR A 341 -16.01 -2.25 -1.21
C TYR A 341 -14.82 -1.45 -1.76
N ILE A 342 -15.08 -0.45 -2.62
CA ILE A 342 -14.05 0.45 -3.20
C ILE A 342 -13.26 1.15 -2.08
N ILE A 343 -13.95 1.70 -1.07
CA ILE A 343 -13.31 2.37 0.06
C ILE A 343 -12.48 1.39 0.89
N ARG A 344 -13.03 0.20 1.21
CA ARG A 344 -12.31 -0.83 1.98
C ARG A 344 -11.05 -1.31 1.26
N LYS A 345 -11.11 -1.47 -0.06
CA LYS A 345 -9.96 -1.88 -0.88
C LYS A 345 -9.05 -0.71 -1.30
N GLU A 346 -9.37 0.52 -0.90
CA GLU A 346 -8.60 1.74 -1.20
C GLU A 346 -8.41 1.98 -2.70
N LEU A 347 -9.44 1.67 -3.50
CA LEU A 347 -9.42 1.71 -4.96
C LEU A 347 -9.82 3.09 -5.52
N TYR A 348 -9.24 4.16 -4.99
CA TYR A 348 -9.47 5.52 -5.45
C TYR A 348 -8.28 6.43 -5.14
N SER A 349 -8.18 7.53 -5.88
CA SER A 349 -7.19 8.59 -5.69
C SER A 349 -7.88 9.95 -5.72
N ILE A 350 -7.35 10.91 -4.97
CA ILE A 350 -7.84 12.28 -4.90
C ILE A 350 -6.67 13.22 -5.19
N CYS A 351 -6.82 14.10 -6.16
CA CYS A 351 -5.87 15.19 -6.40
C CYS A 351 -6.31 16.46 -5.66
N PHE A 352 -5.36 17.37 -5.50
CA PHE A 352 -5.57 18.67 -4.89
C PHE A 352 -5.37 19.80 -5.90
N GLU A 353 -5.83 21.00 -5.58
CA GLU A 353 -5.59 22.21 -6.39
C GLU A 353 -4.09 22.45 -6.59
N ASP A 354 -3.28 22.23 -5.55
CA ASP A 354 -1.83 22.11 -5.67
C ASP A 354 -1.47 20.71 -6.22
N PRO A 355 -1.03 20.61 -7.50
CA PRO A 355 -0.89 19.35 -8.21
C PRO A 355 0.28 18.49 -7.70
N LYS A 356 1.12 19.04 -6.80
CA LYS A 356 2.19 18.26 -6.18
C LYS A 356 1.67 17.27 -5.14
N TYR A 357 0.44 17.45 -4.65
CA TYR A 357 -0.14 16.54 -3.67
C TYR A 357 -1.12 15.56 -4.31
N ILE A 358 -1.12 14.33 -3.78
CA ILE A 358 -2.16 13.34 -4.08
C ILE A 358 -2.47 12.54 -2.82
N TYR A 359 -3.72 12.12 -2.70
CA TYR A 359 -4.16 11.19 -1.68
C TYR A 359 -4.56 9.87 -2.34
N PHE A 360 -3.91 8.78 -1.95
CA PHE A 360 -4.22 7.43 -2.42
C PHE A 360 -3.69 6.40 -1.40
N MET A 361 -4.20 5.16 -1.43
CA MET A 361 -3.81 4.11 -0.45
C MET A 361 -3.92 4.57 1.02
N ASN A 362 -4.92 5.40 1.32
CA ASN A 362 -5.15 5.95 2.66
C ASN A 362 -3.96 6.76 3.22
N SER A 363 -3.18 7.39 2.36
CA SER A 363 -2.05 8.27 2.72
C SER A 363 -1.95 9.43 1.73
N CYS A 364 -1.33 10.52 2.14
CA CYS A 364 -1.05 11.66 1.26
C CYS A 364 0.43 11.68 0.89
N PHE A 365 0.73 12.03 -0.35
CA PHE A 365 2.08 12.05 -0.89
C PHE A 365 2.35 13.36 -1.62
N GLU A 366 3.60 13.81 -1.55
CA GLU A 366 4.13 14.98 -2.22
C GLU A 366 5.08 14.56 -3.36
N ASP A 367 4.84 15.14 -4.53
CA ASP A 367 5.72 15.12 -5.68
C ASP A 367 7.00 15.92 -5.34
N VAL A 368 8.13 15.24 -5.44
CA VAL A 368 9.46 15.82 -5.19
C VAL A 368 10.32 15.89 -6.46
N CYS A 369 9.72 15.63 -7.62
CA CYS A 369 10.37 15.75 -8.93
C CYS A 369 10.96 17.15 -9.12
N GLY A 370 12.12 17.22 -9.75
CA GLY A 370 12.93 18.42 -9.95
C GLY A 370 13.86 18.74 -8.78
N VAL A 371 13.56 18.28 -7.56
CA VAL A 371 14.43 18.47 -6.38
C VAL A 371 15.15 17.17 -6.03
N SER A 372 14.45 16.04 -6.08
CA SER A 372 15.00 14.76 -5.66
C SER A 372 16.01 14.17 -6.66
N GLU A 373 16.02 14.65 -7.92
CA GLU A 373 16.99 14.23 -8.93
C GLU A 373 18.25 15.12 -8.97
N ILE A 374 18.33 16.22 -8.21
CA ILE A 374 19.46 17.18 -8.30
C ILE A 374 20.79 16.47 -8.05
N ASP A 375 20.91 15.70 -6.96
CA ASP A 375 22.15 14.99 -6.65
C ASP A 375 22.54 14.01 -7.76
N SER A 376 21.57 13.26 -8.32
CA SER A 376 21.82 12.36 -9.44
C SER A 376 22.22 13.07 -10.73
N ILE A 377 21.74 14.30 -10.94
CA ILE A 377 22.14 15.14 -12.07
C ILE A 377 23.56 15.67 -11.83
N LEU A 378 23.87 16.12 -10.61
CA LEU A 378 25.19 16.58 -10.21
C LEU A 378 26.25 15.49 -10.35
N ASP A 379 25.91 14.23 -10.07
CA ASP A 379 26.79 13.06 -10.24
C ASP A 379 27.25 12.83 -11.69
N ILE A 380 26.51 13.34 -12.69
CA ILE A 380 26.88 13.25 -14.12
C ILE A 380 27.99 14.26 -14.45
N PHE A 381 28.06 15.38 -13.72
CA PHE A 381 29.04 16.41 -13.97
C PHE A 381 30.40 16.03 -13.38
N HIS A 382 31.40 15.92 -14.23
CA HIS A 382 32.78 15.81 -13.81
C HIS A 382 33.42 17.20 -13.71
N PRO A 383 34.10 17.53 -12.60
CA PRO A 383 34.83 18.79 -12.49
C PRO A 383 35.92 18.80 -13.56
N ILE A 384 35.97 19.89 -14.34
CA ILE A 384 37.06 20.15 -15.27
C ILE A 384 37.96 21.17 -14.60
N ASP A 385 39.11 20.73 -14.08
CA ASP A 385 40.06 21.59 -13.33
C ASP A 385 40.52 22.83 -14.11
N ARG A 386 40.46 22.78 -15.44
CA ARG A 386 40.78 23.94 -16.29
C ARG A 386 39.75 25.06 -16.18
N LEU A 387 38.49 24.76 -15.84
CA LEU A 387 37.44 25.78 -15.65
C LEU A 387 37.68 26.65 -14.42
N THR A 388 38.46 26.19 -13.44
CA THR A 388 38.78 26.95 -12.23
C THR A 388 39.60 28.21 -12.54
N ASN A 389 40.33 28.21 -13.66
CA ASN A 389 41.16 29.32 -14.12
C ASN A 389 40.53 30.11 -15.28
N VAL A 390 39.30 29.76 -15.69
CA VAL A 390 38.60 30.46 -16.76
C VAL A 390 37.99 31.74 -16.21
N THR A 391 38.47 32.90 -16.68
CA THR A 391 37.98 34.23 -16.25
C THR A 391 36.89 34.80 -17.17
N SER A 392 36.59 34.16 -18.30
CA SER A 392 35.46 34.53 -19.17
C SER A 392 35.01 33.36 -20.06
N GLU A 393 33.73 33.34 -20.43
CA GLU A 393 33.17 32.31 -21.32
C GLU A 393 33.70 32.40 -22.77
N MET A 394 34.19 33.57 -23.19
CA MET A 394 34.42 33.91 -24.60
C MET A 394 35.74 34.68 -24.87
N CYS A 395 36.80 34.40 -24.10
CA CYS A 395 38.11 35.08 -24.17
C CYS A 395 38.16 36.44 -23.44
N ILE A 396 39.38 36.92 -23.14
CA ILE A 396 39.60 38.25 -22.52
C ILE A 396 39.44 39.29 -23.65
N PRO A 397 38.41 40.16 -23.63
CA PRO A 397 38.20 41.11 -24.70
C PRO A 397 39.29 42.18 -24.67
N GLU A 398 40.00 42.38 -25.78
CA GLU A 398 40.89 43.52 -25.95
C GLU A 398 40.09 44.75 -26.39
N ARG A 399 40.58 45.95 -26.02
CA ARG A 399 39.87 47.23 -26.21
C ARG A 399 39.46 47.54 -27.66
N ASN A 400 40.03 46.84 -28.63
CA ASN A 400 39.85 47.05 -30.07
C ASN A 400 39.18 45.86 -30.80
N ASP A 401 38.67 44.88 -30.07
CA ASP A 401 37.98 43.74 -30.68
C ASP A 401 36.58 44.15 -31.18
N HIS A 402 36.39 44.10 -32.49
CA HIS A 402 35.10 44.37 -33.15
C HIS A 402 34.38 43.09 -33.60
N GLN A 403 35.02 41.92 -33.50
CA GLN A 403 34.43 40.60 -33.80
C GLN A 403 35.08 39.49 -32.95
N PHE A 404 34.27 38.56 -32.44
CA PHE A 404 34.76 37.37 -31.74
C PHE A 404 35.43 36.41 -32.73
N ARG A 405 36.72 36.09 -32.52
CA ARG A 405 37.41 35.05 -33.29
C ARG A 405 37.22 33.71 -32.59
N PRO A 406 36.59 32.70 -33.22
CA PRO A 406 36.52 31.37 -32.63
C PRO A 406 37.93 30.75 -32.60
N HIS A 407 38.40 30.35 -31.43
CA HIS A 407 39.57 29.48 -31.34
C HIS A 407 39.17 28.09 -31.87
N LEU A 408 39.79 27.68 -32.98
CA LEU A 408 39.83 26.29 -33.40
C LEU A 408 40.44 25.48 -32.24
N ILE A 409 39.61 24.71 -31.56
CA ILE A 409 40.10 23.66 -30.67
C ILE A 409 40.76 22.64 -31.58
N ALA A 410 42.10 22.64 -31.61
CA ALA A 410 42.85 21.55 -32.20
C ALA A 410 42.65 20.33 -31.30
N ASP A 411 41.92 19.33 -31.82
CA ASP A 411 41.88 17.99 -31.26
C ASP A 411 43.33 17.50 -31.07
N SER A 412 43.71 17.29 -29.82
CA SER A 412 44.90 16.55 -29.43
C SER A 412 44.44 15.40 -28.54
N GLY A 413 44.84 14.20 -28.97
CA GLY A 413 44.34 12.88 -28.55
C GLY A 413 44.36 12.55 -27.08
#